data_AF-A0A7Y2NSX8-F1
#
_entry.id   AF-A0A7Y2NSX8-F1
#
_cell.length_a   1.000
_cell.length_b   1.000
_cell.length_c   1.000
_cell.angle_alpha   90.00
_cell.angle_beta   90.00
_cell.angle_gamma   90.00
#
_symmetry.space_group_name_H-M   'P 1'
#
loop_
_entity.id
_entity.type
_entity.pdbx_description
1 polymer ?
#
loop_
_entity_poly.entity_id
_entity_poly.type
_entity_poly.pdbx_seq_one_letter_code
_entity_poly.pdbx_strand_id
1 'polypeptide(L)'
;SPTIDWSVSDGVAEIPIEDRPEVEITHIQGTNEGGGIGTVRVTPEGTPGGNPAFDVTPNRLVTGLITERGVAEASSAGLARLFPEMSQAAE
;
A
#
# COMPACT_ATOMS: atom_id res chain seq x y z
N SER A 1 7.72 -14.55 -6.32
CA SER A 1 6.54 -13.86 -5.77
C SER A 1 6.04 -12.80 -6.73
N PRO A 2 4.72 -12.77 -7.03
CA PRO A 2 4.10 -11.81 -7.94
C PRO A 2 3.91 -10.40 -7.35
N THR A 3 4.19 -10.19 -6.05
CA THR A 3 4.02 -8.91 -5.35
C THR A 3 5.33 -8.27 -4.91
N ILE A 4 6.47 -8.83 -5.32
CA ILE A 4 7.78 -8.23 -5.11
C ILE A 4 8.24 -7.65 -6.44
N ASP A 5 8.43 -6.34 -6.49
CA ASP A 5 9.10 -5.68 -7.60
C ASP A 5 10.61 -5.72 -7.36
N TRP A 6 11.32 -6.47 -8.21
CA TRP A 6 12.77 -6.64 -8.11
C TRP A 6 13.56 -5.52 -8.79
N SER A 7 12.88 -4.61 -9.49
CA SER A 7 13.51 -3.44 -10.13
C SER A 7 13.64 -2.23 -9.19
N VAL A 8 12.94 -2.24 -8.05
CA VAL A 8 12.91 -1.14 -7.07
C VAL A 8 14.01 -1.32 -6.03
N SER A 9 14.77 -0.25 -5.76
CA SER A 9 15.86 -0.25 -4.78
C SER A 9 15.61 0.66 -3.58
N ASP A 10 14.82 1.72 -3.75
CA ASP A 10 14.38 2.67 -2.74
C ASP A 10 12.86 2.82 -2.77
N GLY A 11 12.20 2.24 -1.77
CA GLY A 11 10.74 2.26 -1.68
C GLY A 11 10.14 3.66 -1.54
N VAL A 12 10.84 4.63 -0.94
CA VAL A 12 10.30 5.98 -0.71
C VAL A 12 10.42 6.84 -1.96
N ALA A 13 11.52 6.69 -2.70
CA ALA A 13 11.76 7.48 -3.90
C ALA A 13 11.08 6.90 -5.15
N GLU A 14 10.97 5.57 -5.25
CA GLU A 14 10.60 4.90 -6.50
C GLU A 14 9.16 4.38 -6.54
N ILE A 15 8.55 4.04 -5.40
CA ILE A 15 7.18 3.52 -5.39
C ILE A 15 6.18 4.69 -5.52
N PRO A 16 5.41 4.77 -6.62
CA PRO A 16 4.41 5.81 -6.76
C PRO A 16 3.27 5.59 -5.77
N ILE A 17 2.92 6.65 -5.03
CA ILE A 17 1.77 6.65 -4.13
C ILE A 17 0.56 7.18 -4.89
N GLU A 18 -0.44 6.32 -5.09
CA GLU A 18 -1.72 6.71 -5.68
C GLU A 18 -2.44 7.71 -4.77
N ASP A 19 -2.84 8.85 -5.33
CA ASP A 19 -3.71 9.82 -4.66
C ASP A 19 -5.14 9.65 -5.18
N ARG A 20 -6.06 9.31 -4.28
CA ARG A 20 -7.45 8.97 -4.62
C ARG A 20 -8.38 10.16 -4.40
N PRO A 21 -9.59 10.14 -4.98
CA PRO A 21 -10.53 11.24 -4.81
C PRO A 21 -10.83 11.55 -3.34
N GLU A 22 -10.80 12.83 -2.96
CA GLU A 22 -11.10 13.30 -1.60
C GLU A 22 -12.52 12.94 -1.11
N VAL A 23 -13.43 12.61 -2.04
CA VAL A 23 -14.81 12.20 -1.72
C VAL A 23 -14.85 10.95 -0.83
N GLU A 24 -13.87 10.04 -0.97
CA GLU A 24 -13.81 8.79 -0.21
C GLU A 24 -13.58 9.00 1.29
N ILE A 25 -12.96 10.11 1.68
CA ILE A 25 -12.68 10.46 3.08
C ILE A 25 -13.58 11.57 3.61
N THR A 26 -14.19 12.37 2.73
CA THR A 26 -15.08 13.47 3.12
C THR A 26 -16.54 13.04 3.20
N HIS A 27 -16.92 11.94 2.53
CA HIS A 27 -18.28 11.41 2.46
C HIS A 27 -18.34 9.93 2.81
N ILE A 28 -19.48 9.49 3.35
CA ILE A 28 -19.77 8.08 3.64
C ILE A 28 -21.08 7.65 2.99
N GLN A 29 -21.12 6.44 2.44
CA GLN A 29 -22.35 5.81 1.95
C GLN A 29 -23.03 5.02 3.08
N GLY A 30 -24.34 5.14 3.22
CA GLY A 30 -25.10 4.41 4.23
C GLY A 30 -26.61 4.43 4.00
N THR A 31 -27.33 3.71 4.85
CA THR A 31 -28.80 3.70 4.86
C THR A 31 -29.33 4.92 5.59
N ASN A 32 -30.27 5.65 4.97
CA ASN A 32 -30.94 6.78 5.59
C ASN A 32 -32.18 6.34 6.40
N GLU A 33 -32.78 7.26 7.15
CA GLU A 33 -33.98 6.98 7.99
C GLU A 33 -35.19 6.48 7.17
N GLY A 34 -35.23 6.79 5.88
CA GLY A 34 -36.25 6.29 4.94
C GLY A 34 -35.97 4.89 4.39
N GLY A 35 -34.90 4.23 4.82
CA GLY A 35 -34.51 2.88 4.37
C GLY A 35 -33.80 2.83 3.02
N GLY A 36 -33.50 3.97 2.39
CA GLY A 36 -32.76 4.06 1.12
C GLY A 36 -31.25 4.22 1.33
N ILE A 37 -30.45 3.87 0.32
CA ILE A 37 -29.00 4.13 0.32
C ILE A 37 -28.73 5.56 -0.15
N GLY A 38 -27.94 6.31 0.62
CA GLY A 38 -27.51 7.66 0.29
C GLY A 38 -26.05 7.89 0.64
N THR A 39 -25.52 9.04 0.21
CA THR A 39 -24.17 9.50 0.56
C THR A 39 -24.28 10.77 1.39
N VAL A 40 -23.54 10.83 2.51
CA VAL A 40 -23.58 11.95 3.45
C VAL A 40 -22.18 12.51 3.63
N ARG A 41 -22.05 13.84 3.55
CA ARG A 41 -20.80 14.53 3.91
C ARG A 41 -20.65 14.50 5.43
N VAL A 42 -19.51 13.99 5.90
CA VAL A 42 -19.19 13.91 7.34
C VAL A 42 -18.20 14.99 7.79
N THR A 43 -17.57 15.66 6.83
CA THR A 43 -16.66 16.79 7.04
C THR A 43 -17.37 18.14 6.87
N PRO A 44 -16.86 19.24 7.44
CA PRO A 44 -17.38 20.57 7.15
C PRO A 44 -17.29 20.91 5.65
N GLU A 45 -18.22 21.72 5.17
CA GLU A 45 -18.21 22.21 3.79
C GLU A 45 -16.90 22.98 3.49
N GLY A 46 -16.31 22.74 2.33
CA GLY A 46 -15.05 23.36 1.90
C GLY A 46 -13.77 22.79 2.53
N THR A 47 -13.85 21.77 3.40
CA THR A 47 -12.66 21.09 3.94
C THR A 47 -11.98 20.27 2.84
N PRO A 48 -10.69 20.50 2.51
CA PRO A 48 -9.96 19.69 1.54
C PRO A 48 -9.64 18.30 2.13
N GLY A 49 -9.67 17.26 1.29
CA GLY A 49 -9.21 15.93 1.67
C GLY A 49 -7.86 15.57 1.04
N GLY A 50 -6.97 14.93 1.82
CA GLY A 50 -5.81 14.21 1.30
C GLY A 50 -6.02 12.71 1.46
N ASN A 51 -5.98 11.96 0.34
CA ASN A 51 -6.29 10.54 0.34
C ASN A 51 -5.21 9.71 -0.39
N PRO A 52 -3.96 9.71 0.12
CA PRO A 52 -2.94 8.78 -0.36
C PRO A 52 -3.40 7.35 -0.04
N ALA A 53 -3.52 6.52 -1.07
CA ALA A 53 -4.05 5.16 -0.94
C ALA A 53 -3.06 4.18 -0.28
N PHE A 54 -1.78 4.53 -0.28
CA PHE A 54 -0.68 3.70 0.22
C PHE A 54 0.33 4.55 0.99
N ASP A 55 1.13 3.87 1.82
CA ASP A 55 2.34 4.40 2.43
C ASP A 55 3.50 3.41 2.26
N VAL A 56 4.71 3.83 2.62
CA VAL A 56 5.90 3.00 2.57
C VAL A 56 6.38 2.75 3.99
N THR A 57 6.45 1.47 4.37
CA THR A 57 7.06 1.05 5.64
C THR A 57 8.53 0.69 5.42
N PRO A 58 9.49 1.44 6.00
CA PRO A 58 10.90 1.09 5.93
C PRO A 58 11.19 -0.30 6.49
N ASN A 59 12.08 -1.04 5.85
CA ASN A 59 12.37 -2.43 6.20
C ASN A 59 12.79 -2.65 7.67
N ARG A 60 13.46 -1.68 8.29
CA ARG A 60 13.88 -1.70 9.71
C ARG A 60 12.71 -1.77 10.69
N LEU A 61 11.49 -1.49 10.23
CA LEU A 61 10.25 -1.61 11.02
C LEU A 61 9.53 -2.95 10.77
N VAL A 62 10.06 -3.79 9.89
CA VAL A 62 9.47 -5.08 9.48
C VAL A 62 10.31 -6.23 10.02
N THR A 63 9.73 -7.06 10.88
CA THR A 63 10.43 -8.22 11.48
C THR A 63 10.78 -9.29 10.44
N GLY A 64 9.91 -9.50 9.46
CA GLY A 64 10.14 -10.48 8.39
C GLY A 64 9.03 -10.45 7.34
N LEU A 65 9.34 -10.97 6.16
CA LEU A 65 8.45 -11.05 5.01
C LEU A 65 8.01 -12.50 4.83
N ILE A 66 6.72 -12.77 4.97
CA ILE A 66 6.16 -14.10 4.74
C ILE A 66 5.86 -14.24 3.25
N THR A 67 6.35 -15.32 2.65
CA THR A 67 6.21 -15.61 1.22
C THR A 67 5.78 -17.06 1.01
N GLU A 68 5.47 -17.43 -0.23
CA GLU A 68 5.20 -18.81 -0.63
C GLU A 68 6.40 -19.76 -0.42
N ARG A 69 7.60 -19.22 -0.21
CA ARG A 69 8.85 -19.98 0.00
C ARG A 69 9.35 -19.97 1.44
N GLY A 70 8.54 -19.44 2.37
CA GLY A 70 8.89 -19.31 3.78
C GLY A 70 9.07 -17.86 4.21
N VAL A 71 9.73 -17.66 5.35
CA VAL A 71 9.93 -16.34 5.97
C VAL A 71 11.31 -15.80 5.64
N ALA A 72 11.37 -14.64 5.00
CA ALA A 72 12.60 -13.89 4.76
C ALA A 72 12.80 -12.82 5.84
N GLU A 73 14.06 -12.55 6.15
CA GLU A 73 14.44 -11.27 6.75
C GLU A 73 14.04 -10.13 5.80
N ALA A 74 13.60 -8.99 6.33
CA ALA A 74 13.22 -7.82 5.53
C ALA A 74 14.45 -7.11 4.93
N SER A 75 15.15 -7.79 4.03
CA SER A 75 16.35 -7.31 3.37
C SER A 75 16.47 -7.93 1.98
N SER A 76 17.19 -7.25 1.08
CA SER A 76 17.44 -7.76 -0.28
C SER A 76 18.13 -9.13 -0.25
N ALA A 77 19.10 -9.31 0.65
CA ALA A 77 19.75 -10.60 0.87
C ALA A 77 18.78 -11.66 1.41
N GLY A 78 17.88 -11.29 2.33
CA GLY A 78 16.84 -12.18 2.86
C GLY A 78 15.91 -12.71 1.78
N LEU A 79 15.45 -11.82 0.89
CA LEU A 79 14.64 -12.17 -0.26
C LEU A 79 15.42 -12.99 -1.30
N ALA A 80 16.66 -12.63 -1.63
CA ALA A 80 17.50 -13.35 -2.59
C ALA A 80 17.77 -14.81 -2.17
N ARG A 81 17.86 -15.09 -0.86
CA ARG A 81 17.97 -16.47 -0.34
C ARG A 81 16.78 -17.35 -0.71
N LEU A 82 15.56 -16.78 -0.74
CA LEU A 82 14.34 -17.51 -1.10
C LEU A 82 14.06 -17.50 -2.61
N PHE A 83 14.50 -16.47 -3.33
CA PHE A 83 14.26 -16.25 -4.77
C PHE A 83 15.56 -15.97 -5.54
N PRO A 84 16.54 -16.89 -5.56
CA PRO A 84 17.83 -16.65 -6.20
C PRO A 84 17.70 -16.33 -7.69
N GLU A 85 16.75 -16.95 -8.38
CA GLU A 85 16.51 -16.76 -9.80
C GLU A 85 15.97 -15.36 -10.16
N MET A 86 15.26 -14.72 -9.23
CA MET A 86 14.72 -13.37 -9.43
C MET A 86 15.77 -12.31 -9.10
N SER A 87 16.62 -12.57 -8.10
CA SER A 87 17.69 -11.65 -7.70
C SER A 87 18.76 -11.46 -8.77
N GLN A 88 19.00 -12.48 -9.60
CA GLN A 88 20.01 -12.44 -10.67
C GLN A 88 19.47 -11.84 -11.98
N ALA A 89 18.16 -11.72 -12.13
CA ALA A 89 17.52 -11.16 -13.32
C ALA A 89 17.38 -9.63 -13.27
N ALA A 90 17.71 -9.01 -12.13
CA ALA A 90 17.62 -7.57 -11.89
C ALA A 90 18.97 -6.84 -11.95
N GLU A 91 20.08 -7.56 -12.18
CA GLU A 91 21.39 -7.01 -12.58
C GLU A 91 21.47 -6.81 -14.10
#